data_AF-T0S7N5-F1
#
_entry.id   AF-T0S7N5-F1
#
_cell.length_a   1.000
_cell.length_b   1.000
_cell.length_c   1.000
_cell.angle_alpha   90.00
_cell.angle_beta   90.00
_cell.angle_gamma   90.00
#
_symmetry.space_group_name_H-M   'P 1'
#
loop_
_entity.id
_entity.type
_entity.pdbx_description
1 polymer ?
#
loop_
_entity_poly.entity_id
_entity_poly.type
_entity_poly.pdbx_seq_one_letter_code
_entity_poly.pdbx_strand_id
1 'polypeptide(L)'
;MAYREWHFHTYFHAENPEELAKVTALRNALVANLESKDRRFVAVPLHHFVGNKTTEPQVRAKPTHGLNLVPVGPHPIGSFETWAPVEHFAEVYSWFVANRNGLSVFIHPLTREEIRDHTERAAWMGTPLVLDVSSLATQLAEPASQYPFFHLGYASE
;
A
#
# COMPACT_ATOMS: atom_id res chain seq x y z
N MET A 1 5.23 -21.79 -0.49
CA MET A 1 5.44 -20.40 -0.92
C MET A 1 5.51 -19.53 0.32
N ALA A 2 6.48 -18.62 0.40
CA ALA A 2 6.54 -17.63 1.48
C ALA A 2 5.92 -16.32 0.96
N TYR A 3 5.02 -15.70 1.74
CA TYR A 3 4.47 -14.38 1.45
C TYR A 3 5.53 -13.33 1.80
N ARG A 4 6.19 -12.77 0.79
CA ARG A 4 7.37 -11.91 1.00
C ARG A 4 7.09 -10.41 0.95
N GLU A 5 6.04 -10.01 0.26
CA GLU A 5 5.68 -8.60 0.09
C GLU A 5 4.17 -8.44 0.26
N TRP A 6 3.76 -7.27 0.74
CA TRP A 6 2.38 -6.96 1.10
C TRP A 6 1.98 -5.57 0.63
N HIS A 7 0.72 -5.42 0.27
CA HIS A 7 0.09 -4.12 0.01
C HIS A 7 -0.92 -3.81 1.10
N PHE A 8 -0.97 -2.53 1.45
CA PHE A 8 -1.96 -1.92 2.33
C PHE A 8 -2.65 -0.81 1.53
N HIS A 9 -3.91 -1.01 1.16
CA HIS A 9 -4.73 -0.01 0.49
C HIS A 9 -5.61 0.70 1.53
N THR A 10 -5.31 1.96 1.81
CA THR A 10 -6.16 2.78 2.68
C THR A 10 -7.26 3.42 1.86
N TYR A 11 -8.51 3.19 2.25
CA TYR A 11 -9.69 3.68 1.56
C TYR A 11 -10.25 4.97 2.17
N PHE A 12 -10.78 5.82 1.30
CA PHE A 12 -11.43 7.07 1.67
C PHE A 12 -12.43 7.52 0.60
N HIS A 13 -13.42 8.30 1.02
CA HIS A 13 -14.33 9.01 0.13
C HIS A 13 -13.71 10.35 -0.26
N ALA A 14 -13.29 10.51 -1.52
CA ALA A 14 -12.57 11.71 -1.98
C ALA A 14 -13.38 13.02 -1.84
N GLU A 15 -14.71 12.93 -1.92
CA GLU A 15 -15.63 14.06 -1.72
C GLU A 15 -15.84 14.41 -0.24
N ASN A 16 -15.40 13.54 0.69
CA ASN A 16 -15.43 13.82 2.12
C ASN A 16 -14.14 14.55 2.52
N PRO A 17 -14.18 15.86 2.83
CA PRO A 17 -12.98 16.63 3.13
C PRO A 17 -12.27 16.14 4.42
N GLU A 18 -13.01 15.58 5.37
CA GLU A 18 -12.43 15.03 6.61
C GLU A 18 -11.61 13.78 6.31
N GLU A 19 -12.15 12.85 5.53
CA GLU A 19 -11.43 11.64 5.13
C GLU A 19 -10.25 11.97 4.21
N LEU A 20 -10.42 12.93 3.30
CA LEU A 20 -9.33 13.41 2.45
C LEU A 20 -8.18 14.01 3.28
N ALA A 21 -8.49 14.76 4.34
CA ALA A 21 -7.48 15.28 5.26
C ALA A 21 -6.79 14.15 6.04
N LYS A 22 -7.56 13.18 6.57
CA LYS A 22 -7.05 12.02 7.30
C LYS A 22 -6.11 11.17 6.45
N VAL A 23 -6.51 10.83 5.23
CA VAL A 23 -5.71 9.99 4.33
C VAL A 23 -4.44 10.72 3.88
N THR A 24 -4.53 12.02 3.62
CA THR A 24 -3.37 12.86 3.27
C THR A 24 -2.36 12.89 4.42
N ALA A 25 -2.84 13.09 5.66
CA ALA A 25 -1.99 13.08 6.85
C ALA A 25 -1.33 11.71 7.09
N LEU A 26 -2.09 10.61 6.93
CA LEU A 26 -1.58 9.25 7.07
C LEU A 26 -0.47 8.95 6.06
N ARG A 27 -0.70 9.27 4.77
CA ARG A 27 0.32 9.15 3.72
C ARG A 27 1.56 9.98 4.05
N ASN A 28 1.38 11.23 4.47
CA ASN A 28 2.50 12.11 4.82
C ASN A 28 3.33 11.56 5.99
N ALA A 29 2.69 10.91 6.97
CA ALA A 29 3.39 10.28 8.08
C ALA A 29 4.21 9.05 7.65
N LEU A 30 3.70 8.23 6.71
CA LEU A 30 4.48 7.14 6.10
C LEU A 30 5.69 7.67 5.34
N VAL A 31 5.51 8.75 4.57
CA VAL A 31 6.59 9.44 3.87
C VAL A 31 7.65 9.94 4.85
N ALA A 32 7.23 10.62 5.92
CA ALA A 32 8.15 11.14 6.93
C ALA A 32 8.93 10.02 7.62
N ASN A 33 8.29 8.88 7.92
CA ASN A 33 9.00 7.69 8.41
C ASN A 33 10.01 7.17 7.37
N LEU A 34 9.61 7.07 6.10
CA LEU A 34 10.45 6.53 5.04
C LEU A 34 11.71 7.38 4.78
N GLU A 35 11.55 8.71 4.80
CA GLU A 35 12.63 9.69 4.57
C GLU A 35 13.48 9.96 5.83
N SER A 36 13.05 9.47 7.01
CA SER A 36 13.77 9.67 8.26
C SER A 36 15.08 8.87 8.31
N LYS A 37 16.12 9.47 8.91
CA LYS A 37 17.36 8.76 9.27
C LYS A 37 17.13 7.72 10.37
N ASP A 38 16.13 7.96 11.22
CA ASP A 38 15.70 7.08 12.32
C ASP A 38 14.46 6.26 11.93
N ARG A 39 14.35 5.90 10.64
CA ARG A 39 13.23 5.13 10.09
C ARG A 39 13.01 3.86 10.91
N ARG A 40 11.76 3.62 11.31
CA ARG A 40 11.38 2.50 12.19
C ARG A 40 11.04 1.23 11.43
N PHE A 41 10.55 1.37 10.20
CA PHE A 41 10.14 0.28 9.32
C PHE A 41 10.21 0.74 7.86
N VAL A 42 10.33 -0.21 6.93
CA VAL A 42 10.20 0.08 5.50
C VAL A 42 8.74 -0.10 5.09
N ALA A 43 8.12 1.00 4.67
CA ALA A 43 6.83 1.00 3.99
C ALA A 43 6.84 2.13 2.95
N VAL A 44 6.45 1.83 1.73
CA VAL A 44 6.57 2.74 0.59
C VAL A 44 5.19 3.12 0.08
N PRO A 45 4.74 4.38 0.29
CA PRO A 45 3.51 4.85 -0.30
C PRO A 45 3.60 4.93 -1.82
N LEU A 46 2.47 4.67 -2.48
CA LEU A 46 2.34 4.76 -3.93
C LEU A 46 2.89 6.09 -4.46
N HIS A 47 3.61 6.02 -5.58
CA HIS A 47 4.24 7.16 -6.24
C HIS A 47 5.20 7.96 -5.35
N HIS A 48 5.80 7.34 -4.32
CA HIS A 48 6.92 7.96 -3.62
C HIS A 48 8.17 8.05 -4.51
N PHE A 49 8.53 6.98 -5.23
CA PHE A 49 9.64 6.96 -6.19
C PHE A 49 9.16 7.09 -7.64
N VAL A 50 10.00 7.60 -8.54
CA VAL A 50 9.71 7.76 -9.98
C VAL A 50 9.30 6.42 -10.61
N GLY A 51 9.84 5.30 -10.13
CA GLY A 51 9.34 3.97 -10.44
C GLY A 51 9.75 2.93 -9.41
N ASN A 52 9.23 1.71 -9.55
CA ASN A 52 9.45 0.63 -8.58
C ASN A 52 10.88 0.11 -8.54
N LYS A 53 11.76 0.56 -9.44
CA LYS A 53 13.17 0.16 -9.53
C LYS A 53 14.14 1.34 -9.38
N THR A 54 13.66 2.51 -8.97
CA THR A 54 14.48 3.71 -8.79
C THR A 54 14.43 4.18 -7.33
N THR A 55 15.51 4.81 -6.88
CA THR A 55 15.58 5.47 -5.56
C THR A 55 15.27 6.96 -5.64
N GLU A 56 15.01 7.49 -6.84
CA GLU A 56 14.69 8.90 -7.08
C GLU A 56 13.25 9.19 -6.60
N PRO A 57 13.06 10.07 -5.60
CA PRO A 57 11.72 10.44 -5.14
C PRO A 57 10.97 11.27 -6.19
N GLN A 58 9.66 11.08 -6.31
CA GLN A 58 8.81 11.96 -7.10
C GLN A 58 8.59 13.31 -6.40
N VAL A 59 8.50 14.37 -7.18
CA VAL A 59 8.11 15.70 -6.70
C VAL A 59 6.62 15.72 -6.34
N ARG A 60 6.30 16.00 -5.08
CA ARG A 60 4.91 16.15 -4.61
C ARG A 60 4.39 17.56 -4.89
N ALA A 61 3.97 17.80 -6.14
CA ALA A 61 3.49 19.13 -6.57
C ALA A 61 2.13 19.54 -5.96
N LYS A 62 1.34 18.57 -5.46
CA LYS A 62 0.02 18.81 -4.86
C LYS A 62 -0.18 17.97 -3.60
N PRO A 63 -1.05 18.39 -2.66
CA PRO A 63 -1.34 17.63 -1.43
C PRO A 63 -1.80 16.19 -1.71
N THR A 64 -2.57 15.98 -2.78
CA THR A 64 -3.12 14.69 -3.17
C THR A 64 -2.19 13.82 -4.02
N HIS A 65 -0.90 14.17 -4.14
CA HIS A 65 0.08 13.34 -4.84
C HIS A 65 0.07 11.92 -4.29
N GLY A 66 0.12 10.89 -5.14
CA GLY A 66 0.10 9.49 -4.67
C GLY A 66 -1.25 8.98 -4.12
N LEU A 67 -2.30 9.80 -4.15
CA LEU A 67 -3.67 9.36 -3.82
C LEU A 67 -4.45 9.13 -5.12
N ASN A 68 -5.14 7.99 -5.21
CA ASN A 68 -6.16 7.74 -6.22
C ASN A 68 -7.48 8.34 -5.71
N LEU A 69 -7.93 9.44 -6.33
CA LEU A 69 -9.17 10.13 -5.93
C LEU A 69 -10.43 9.47 -6.50
N VAL A 70 -10.27 8.46 -7.35
CA VAL A 70 -11.32 7.70 -8.01
C VAL A 70 -11.02 6.20 -7.89
N PRO A 71 -11.99 5.31 -8.15
CA PRO A 71 -11.74 3.87 -8.25
C PRO A 71 -10.65 3.56 -9.30
N VAL A 72 -9.72 2.68 -8.95
CA VAL A 72 -8.62 2.23 -9.82
C VAL A 72 -8.39 0.74 -9.60
N GLY A 73 -8.31 -0.05 -10.67
CA GLY A 73 -8.14 -1.50 -10.57
C GLY A 73 -9.28 -2.13 -9.75
N PRO A 74 -8.98 -3.02 -8.78
CA PRO A 74 -10.02 -3.68 -7.98
C PRO A 74 -10.61 -2.81 -6.88
N HIS A 75 -10.10 -1.59 -6.69
CA HIS A 75 -10.41 -0.74 -5.55
C HIS A 75 -11.65 0.12 -5.83
N PRO A 76 -12.76 -0.04 -5.07
CA PRO A 76 -14.07 0.48 -5.45
C PRO A 76 -14.31 1.96 -5.15
N ILE A 77 -13.42 2.60 -4.39
CA ILE A 77 -13.46 4.03 -4.04
C ILE A 77 -12.03 4.61 -4.04
N GLY A 78 -11.90 5.88 -3.64
CA GLY A 78 -10.59 6.52 -3.46
C GLY A 78 -9.68 5.71 -2.54
N SER A 79 -8.42 5.60 -2.91
CA SER A 79 -7.44 4.77 -2.22
C SER A 79 -6.02 5.31 -2.32
N PHE A 80 -5.13 4.86 -1.43
CA PHE A 80 -3.71 4.87 -1.72
C PHE A 80 -3.07 3.58 -1.24
N GLU A 81 -2.14 3.06 -2.04
CA GLU A 81 -1.37 1.85 -1.77
C GLU A 81 -0.14 2.19 -0.92
N THR A 82 0.21 1.27 -0.02
CA THR A 82 1.49 1.24 0.68
C THR A 82 2.06 -0.17 0.57
N TRP A 83 3.26 -0.27 0.01
CA TRP A 83 4.01 -1.52 -0.03
C TRP A 83 4.81 -1.73 1.24
N ALA A 84 4.91 -2.97 1.72
CA ALA A 84 5.78 -3.35 2.81
C ALA A 84 6.39 -4.75 2.57
N PRO A 85 7.68 -4.94 2.87
CA PRO A 85 8.30 -6.25 2.85
C PRO A 85 7.93 -7.04 4.12
N VAL A 86 7.96 -8.37 4.04
CA VAL A 86 7.55 -9.26 5.14
C VAL A 86 8.36 -9.04 6.42
N GLU A 87 9.63 -8.66 6.28
CA GLU A 87 10.55 -8.34 7.38
C GLU A 87 10.06 -7.18 8.25
N HIS A 88 9.20 -6.31 7.71
CA HIS A 88 8.63 -5.16 8.41
C HIS A 88 7.11 -5.21 8.52
N PHE A 89 6.48 -6.34 8.15
CA PHE A 89 5.02 -6.46 8.14
C PHE A 89 4.41 -6.17 9.52
N ALA A 90 4.99 -6.71 10.59
CA ALA A 90 4.45 -6.57 11.94
C ALA A 90 4.49 -5.12 12.43
N GLU A 91 5.57 -4.40 12.16
CA GLU A 91 5.74 -2.98 12.49
C GLU A 91 4.78 -2.12 11.68
N VAL A 92 4.65 -2.37 10.38
CA VAL A 92 3.74 -1.65 9.49
C VAL A 92 2.29 -1.89 9.90
N TYR A 93 1.91 -3.14 10.15
CA TYR A 93 0.57 -3.51 10.61
C TYR A 93 0.24 -2.80 11.93
N SER A 94 1.15 -2.87 12.92
CA SER A 94 0.98 -2.21 14.22
C SER A 94 0.86 -0.69 14.08
N TRP A 95 1.63 -0.09 13.16
CA TRP A 95 1.55 1.33 12.87
C TRP A 95 0.20 1.72 12.29
N PHE A 96 -0.35 0.96 11.34
CA PHE A 96 -1.69 1.23 10.80
C PHE A 96 -2.79 1.08 11.87
N VAL A 97 -2.70 0.08 12.74
CA VAL A 97 -3.64 -0.08 13.88
C VAL A 97 -3.70 1.20 14.71
N ALA A 98 -2.54 1.81 15.00
CA ALA A 98 -2.46 3.01 15.83
C ALA A 98 -2.82 4.31 15.09
N ASN A 99 -2.57 4.39 13.77
CA ASN A 99 -2.55 5.67 13.05
C ASN A 99 -3.66 5.84 12.00
N ARG A 100 -4.36 4.77 11.56
CA ARG A 100 -5.33 4.84 10.43
C ARG A 100 -6.52 5.78 10.65
N ASN A 101 -6.71 6.30 11.87
CA ASN A 101 -7.69 7.33 12.20
C ASN A 101 -9.12 7.03 11.70
N GLY A 102 -9.54 5.77 11.89
CA GLY A 102 -10.86 5.28 11.49
C GLY A 102 -10.97 4.81 10.02
N LEU A 103 -10.02 5.15 9.14
CA LEU A 103 -10.04 4.75 7.72
C LEU A 103 -9.91 3.23 7.57
N SER A 104 -10.64 2.65 6.62
CA SER A 104 -10.52 1.23 6.29
C SER A 104 -9.22 0.94 5.55
N VAL A 105 -8.55 -0.16 5.89
CA VAL A 105 -7.32 -0.61 5.24
C VAL A 105 -7.47 -2.04 4.78
N PHE A 106 -7.34 -2.28 3.49
CA PHE A 106 -7.28 -3.60 2.87
C PHE A 106 -5.84 -4.05 2.76
N ILE A 107 -5.57 -5.30 3.15
CA ILE A 107 -4.23 -5.83 3.30
C ILE A 107 -4.16 -7.15 2.56
N HIS A 108 -3.22 -7.31 1.64
CA HIS A 108 -3.04 -8.59 0.94
C HIS A 108 -1.57 -8.85 0.61
N PRO A 109 -1.17 -10.13 0.45
CA PRO A 109 0.16 -10.46 -0.03
C PRO A 109 0.29 -10.19 -1.53
N LEU A 110 1.52 -10.05 -2.03
CA LEU A 110 1.83 -10.00 -3.45
C LEU A 110 2.43 -11.33 -3.87
N THR A 111 1.63 -12.26 -4.33
CA THR A 111 2.10 -13.50 -4.95
C THR A 111 1.85 -13.45 -6.46
N ARG A 112 1.85 -14.61 -7.11
CA ARG A 112 1.44 -14.73 -8.52
C ARG A 112 -0.07 -14.89 -8.66
N GLU A 113 -0.79 -15.22 -7.60
CA GLU A 113 -2.24 -15.53 -7.63
C GLU A 113 -3.07 -14.28 -7.27
N GLU A 114 -3.11 -13.25 -8.12
CA GLU A 114 -3.70 -11.94 -7.75
C GLU A 114 -5.14 -12.04 -7.25
N ILE A 115 -6.01 -12.78 -7.95
CA ILE A 115 -7.41 -12.98 -7.51
C ILE A 115 -7.45 -13.56 -6.10
N ARG A 116 -6.62 -14.57 -5.82
CA ARG A 116 -6.62 -15.27 -4.52
C ARG A 116 -6.01 -14.41 -3.42
N ASP A 117 -4.99 -13.63 -3.76
CA ASP A 117 -4.40 -12.65 -2.87
C ASP A 117 -5.43 -11.60 -2.45
N HIS A 118 -6.24 -11.12 -3.40
CA HIS A 118 -7.24 -10.09 -3.15
C HIS A 118 -8.55 -10.59 -2.51
N THR A 119 -8.75 -11.91 -2.44
CA THR A 119 -10.01 -12.51 -1.95
C THR A 119 -9.78 -13.37 -0.72
N GLU A 120 -9.17 -14.55 -0.90
CA GLU A 120 -9.02 -15.56 0.15
C GLU A 120 -7.94 -15.24 1.17
N ARG A 121 -6.89 -14.53 0.75
CA ARG A 121 -5.69 -14.27 1.58
C ARG A 121 -5.65 -12.86 2.16
N ALA A 122 -6.66 -12.05 1.85
CA ALA A 122 -6.72 -10.68 2.30
C ALA A 122 -7.21 -10.55 3.74
N ALA A 123 -6.86 -9.44 4.36
CA ALA A 123 -7.35 -9.00 5.65
C ALA A 123 -7.83 -7.55 5.58
N TRP A 124 -8.65 -7.17 6.56
CA TRP A 124 -9.18 -5.82 6.68
C TRP A 124 -8.96 -5.26 8.08
N MET A 125 -8.60 -3.98 8.13
CA MET A 125 -8.79 -3.14 9.31
C MET A 125 -9.96 -2.19 9.07
N GLY A 126 -10.92 -2.14 9.99
CA GLY A 126 -12.12 -1.33 9.82
C GLY A 126 -13.17 -2.05 8.97
N THR A 127 -14.00 -1.27 8.25
CA THR A 127 -15.11 -1.79 7.46
C THR A 127 -14.62 -2.34 6.11
N PRO A 128 -14.85 -3.62 5.78
CA PRO A 128 -14.49 -4.15 4.47
C PRO A 128 -15.34 -3.56 3.36
N LEU A 129 -14.76 -3.44 2.17
CA LEU A 129 -15.46 -3.07 0.93
C LEU A 129 -15.44 -4.24 -0.06
N VAL A 130 -16.44 -4.29 -0.93
CA VAL A 130 -16.50 -5.28 -2.02
C VAL A 130 -15.60 -4.82 -3.16
N LEU A 131 -14.61 -5.64 -3.50
CA LEU A 131 -13.67 -5.36 -4.59
C LEU A 131 -14.22 -5.84 -5.94
N ASP A 132 -13.86 -5.14 -7.02
CA ASP A 132 -14.08 -5.60 -8.39
C ASP A 132 -12.83 -6.34 -8.90
N VAL A 133 -12.81 -7.65 -8.73
CA VAL A 133 -11.64 -8.47 -9.11
C VAL A 133 -11.60 -8.82 -10.60
N SER A 134 -12.48 -8.26 -11.43
CA SER A 134 -12.59 -8.61 -12.85
C SER A 134 -11.33 -8.26 -13.67
N SER A 135 -10.54 -7.28 -13.21
CA SER A 135 -9.29 -6.88 -13.86
C SER A 135 -8.05 -7.66 -13.42
N LEU A 136 -8.18 -8.56 -12.43
CA LEU A 136 -7.04 -9.28 -11.84
C LEU A 136 -6.74 -10.59 -12.57
N ALA A 137 -5.47 -10.98 -12.61
CA ALA A 137 -5.06 -12.26 -13.16
C ALA A 137 -5.24 -13.40 -12.13
N THR A 138 -5.62 -14.58 -12.62
CA THR A 138 -5.59 -15.79 -11.78
C THR A 138 -4.16 -16.20 -11.44
N GLN A 139 -3.22 -15.99 -12.37
CA GLN A 139 -1.81 -16.38 -12.21
C GLN A 139 -0.89 -15.50 -13.08
N LEU A 140 0.06 -14.81 -12.45
CA LEU A 140 1.12 -14.06 -13.12
C LEU A 140 2.33 -14.96 -13.46
N ALA A 141 3.17 -14.50 -14.39
CA ALA A 141 4.44 -15.15 -14.70
C ALA A 141 5.38 -15.11 -13.48
N GLU A 142 5.52 -13.94 -12.88
CA GLU A 142 6.32 -13.68 -11.68
C GLU A 142 5.51 -12.85 -10.68
N PRO A 143 5.83 -12.89 -9.37
CA PRO A 143 5.23 -11.97 -8.41
C PRO A 143 5.47 -10.52 -8.84
N ALA A 144 4.51 -9.64 -8.57
CA ALA A 144 4.61 -8.20 -8.87
C ALA A 144 5.54 -7.46 -7.89
N SER A 145 6.75 -8.00 -7.65
CA SER A 145 7.70 -7.49 -6.65
C SER A 145 8.09 -6.04 -6.93
N GLN A 146 8.20 -5.26 -5.85
CA GLN A 146 8.52 -3.82 -5.91
C GLN A 146 9.75 -3.49 -5.06
N TYR A 147 10.47 -2.44 -5.47
CA TYR A 147 11.57 -1.81 -4.71
C TYR A 147 12.74 -2.74 -4.33
N PRO A 148 13.36 -3.43 -5.32
CA PRO A 148 14.42 -4.41 -5.05
C PRO A 148 15.68 -3.82 -4.39
N PHE A 149 15.88 -2.50 -4.50
CA PHE A 149 17.01 -1.79 -3.89
C PHE A 149 16.94 -1.72 -2.35
N PHE A 150 15.84 -2.12 -1.72
CA PHE A 150 15.81 -2.33 -0.27
C PHE A 150 16.50 -3.62 0.16
N HIS A 151 16.71 -4.59 -0.74
CA HIS A 151 17.21 -5.92 -0.41
C HIS A 151 16.34 -6.65 0.63
N LEU A 152 15.02 -6.50 0.50
CA LEU A 152 13.99 -7.07 1.38
C LEU A 152 12.92 -7.78 0.54
N GLY A 153 12.03 -8.53 1.19
CA GLY A 153 10.92 -9.18 0.50
C GLY A 153 11.41 -10.22 -0.51
N TYR A 154 10.97 -10.13 -1.77
CA TYR A 154 11.48 -11.05 -2.80
C TYR A 154 12.92 -10.75 -3.24
N ALA A 155 13.50 -9.62 -2.82
CA ALA A 155 14.87 -9.22 -3.13
C ALA A 155 15.85 -9.45 -1.96
N SER A 156 15.47 -10.25 -0.95
CA SER A 156 16.31 -10.53 0.23
C SER A 156 17.47 -11.51 0.00
N GLU A 157 17.62 -12.02 -1.23
CA GLU A 157 18.69 -12.96 -1.64
C GLU A 157 19.75 -12.29 -2.52
#